data_AF-A0A2V8ZRQ2-F1
#
_entry.id   AF-A0A2V8ZRQ2-F1
#
_cell.length_a   1.000
_cell.length_b   1.000
_cell.length_c   1.000
_cell.angle_alpha   90.00
_cell.angle_beta   90.00
_cell.angle_gamma   90.00
#
_symmetry.space_group_name_H-M   'P 1'
#
loop_
_entity.id
_entity.type
_entity.pdbx_description
1 polymer ?
#
loop_
_entity_poly.entity_id
_entity_poly.type
_entity_poly.pdbx_seq_one_letter_code
_entity_poly.pdbx_strand_id
1 'polypeptide(L)'
;MQIWDSTRPKKNVNENAARITVSDVLHNELQQIRSSRVERLEAKENTRDPANSLIGLAFSGGGIRSATFNLGILQGLARLGLLCKFDYLSTVSGGGYLGSWLMAWMHHQKIGIKEVERKLAPAAYVPQKVTEAPELRFLRNYSNYLTPRTGLLSADFWAFLASYLRNTLLNLIILLLALLSLLLLPRSIVYLPLVLDRFDDWGYGLAWLTAKTPTESGFAQYWALVAGLAFGLFGVVGMGLNLCWVNPPKGSKICSIAKPWAIQAFILVPLFLSAALFSYGLDQILRYDVPRDYLLFWTMSIGLGAYGSFWIIACVARWLARLLVWPSCNGGPAAWVILPTSFLAGASAVSCFCRTQ
;
A
#
# COMPACT_ATOMS: atom_id res chain seq x y z
N MET A 1 13.56 19.85 -1.05
CA MET A 1 13.22 18.50 -1.55
C MET A 1 13.62 18.45 -3.01
N GLN A 2 14.83 17.98 -3.31
CA GLN A 2 15.25 17.78 -4.70
C GLN A 2 14.43 16.63 -5.27
N ILE A 3 13.57 16.94 -6.22
CA ILE A 3 12.84 15.97 -7.03
C ILE A 3 13.90 15.23 -7.85
N TRP A 4 14.00 13.93 -7.63
CA TRP A 4 14.91 13.06 -8.36
C TRP A 4 14.41 12.92 -9.79
N ASP A 5 14.89 13.77 -10.68
CA ASP A 5 14.62 13.71 -12.11
C ASP A 5 15.36 12.53 -12.73
N SER A 6 14.62 11.47 -13.06
CA SER A 6 15.13 10.23 -13.65
C SER A 6 15.47 10.35 -15.14
N THR A 7 15.38 11.54 -15.74
CA THR A 7 15.61 11.75 -17.18
C THR A 7 16.98 12.36 -17.53
N ARG A 8 17.85 12.60 -16.54
CA ARG A 8 19.23 13.02 -16.85
C ARG A 8 19.97 11.89 -17.57
N PRO A 9 20.63 12.15 -18.71
CA PRO A 9 21.50 11.18 -19.35
C PRO A 9 22.53 10.71 -18.33
N LYS A 10 22.71 9.38 -18.20
CA LYS A 10 23.77 8.80 -17.38
C LYS A 10 25.08 9.43 -17.82
N LYS A 11 25.61 10.39 -17.05
CA LYS A 11 26.99 10.83 -17.21
C LYS A 11 27.83 9.55 -17.13
N ASN A 12 28.66 9.31 -18.15
CA ASN A 12 29.68 8.27 -18.10
C ASN A 12 30.46 8.49 -16.80
N VAL A 13 30.18 7.67 -15.79
CA VAL A 13 30.88 7.71 -14.52
C VAL A 13 32.26 7.17 -14.87
N ASN A 14 33.24 8.07 -14.88
CA ASN A 14 34.62 7.75 -15.16
C ASN A 14 35.04 6.66 -14.16
N GLU A 15 35.25 5.42 -14.62
CA GLU A 15 35.59 4.27 -13.76
C GLU A 15 36.96 4.43 -13.07
N ASN A 16 37.73 5.46 -13.48
CA ASN A 16 38.98 5.91 -12.87
C ASN A 16 38.83 7.03 -11.83
N ALA A 17 37.60 7.39 -11.41
CA ALA A 17 37.41 8.33 -10.30
C ALA A 17 37.87 7.66 -9.00
N ALA A 18 38.89 8.22 -8.34
CA ALA A 18 39.37 7.74 -7.05
C ALA A 18 38.20 7.59 -6.07
N ARG A 19 38.11 6.44 -5.40
CA ARG A 19 37.06 6.18 -4.40
C ARG A 19 37.21 7.20 -3.28
N ILE A 20 36.20 8.05 -3.10
CA ILE A 20 36.14 9.02 -2.01
C ILE A 20 36.07 8.24 -0.69
N THR A 21 37.06 8.41 0.18
CA THR A 21 37.09 7.79 1.51
C THR A 21 36.46 8.70 2.57
N VAL A 22 36.07 8.13 3.71
CA VAL A 22 35.55 8.91 4.85
C VAL A 22 36.59 9.94 5.33
N SER A 23 37.87 9.57 5.30
CA SER A 23 38.98 10.46 5.65
C SER A 23 39.06 11.67 4.72
N ASP A 24 38.82 11.47 3.41
CA ASP A 24 38.81 12.58 2.43
C ASP A 24 37.64 13.53 2.70
N VAL A 25 36.45 13.00 3.00
CA VAL A 25 35.27 13.80 3.34
C VAL A 25 35.51 14.61 4.60
N LEU A 26 36.00 13.96 5.66
CA LEU A 26 36.27 14.60 6.95
C LEU A 26 37.34 15.69 6.81
N HIS A 27 38.38 15.46 6.00
CA HIS A 27 39.41 16.46 5.73
C HIS A 27 38.84 17.70 5.05
N ASN A 28 38.05 17.50 3.98
CA ASN A 28 37.41 18.59 3.25
C ASN A 28 36.41 19.37 4.12
N GLU A 29 35.67 18.64 4.96
CA GLU A 29 34.71 19.21 5.89
C GLU A 29 35.39 20.07 6.98
N LEU A 30 36.45 19.57 7.60
CA LEU A 30 37.25 20.35 8.56
C LEU A 30 37.87 21.58 7.90
N GLN A 31 38.30 21.48 6.64
CA GLN A 31 38.80 22.64 5.88
C GLN A 31 37.70 23.68 5.65
N GLN A 32 36.48 23.25 5.32
CA GLN A 32 35.34 24.15 5.17
C GLN A 32 34.94 24.80 6.51
N ILE A 33 35.03 24.07 7.62
CA ILE A 33 34.76 24.63 8.95
C ILE A 33 35.83 25.66 9.31
N ARG A 34 37.10 25.40 9.00
CA ARG A 34 38.20 26.35 9.19
C ARG A 34 37.93 27.67 8.44
N SER A 35 37.59 27.61 7.15
CA SER A 35 37.29 28.82 6.38
C SER A 35 36.04 29.53 6.92
N SER A 36 34.99 28.78 7.22
CA SER A 36 33.74 29.33 7.76
C SER A 36 33.93 30.02 9.12
N ARG A 37 34.77 29.47 10.01
CA ARG A 37 35.07 30.09 11.32
C ARG A 37 35.79 31.43 11.18
N VAL A 38 36.65 31.60 10.18
CA VAL A 38 37.31 32.89 9.90
C VAL A 38 36.28 33.98 9.57
N GLU A 39 35.21 33.63 8.85
CA GLU A 39 34.15 34.58 8.49
C GLU A 39 33.19 34.87 9.68
N ARG A 40 32.92 33.86 10.50
CA ARG A 40 31.88 33.89 11.54
C ARG A 40 32.38 34.26 12.94
N LEU A 41 33.63 33.98 13.30
CA LEU A 41 34.19 34.24 14.62
C LEU A 41 35.08 35.48 14.60
N GLU A 42 35.23 36.13 15.76
CA GLU A 42 36.26 37.15 15.93
C GLU A 42 37.65 36.51 16.04
N ALA A 43 38.71 37.23 15.67
CA ALA A 43 40.08 36.72 15.67
C ALA A 43 40.51 36.15 17.04
N LYS A 44 40.03 36.75 18.14
CA LYS A 44 40.29 36.30 19.51
C LYS A 44 39.66 34.95 19.86
N GLU A 45 38.59 34.59 19.16
CA GLU A 45 37.77 33.40 19.41
C GLU A 45 38.14 32.23 18.50
N ASN A 46 38.87 32.50 17.41
CA ASN A 46 39.31 31.52 16.41
C ASN A 46 40.73 30.97 16.70
N THR A 47 41.01 30.62 17.95
CA THR A 47 42.36 30.20 18.40
C THR A 47 42.54 28.68 18.48
N ARG A 48 41.45 27.90 18.45
CA ARG A 48 41.47 26.43 18.60
C ARG A 48 41.32 25.74 17.25
N ASP A 49 42.11 24.68 17.03
CA ASP A 49 41.97 23.82 15.85
C ASP A 49 40.55 23.23 15.82
N PRO A 50 39.81 23.37 14.69
CA PRO A 50 38.47 22.80 14.56
C PRO A 50 38.39 21.32 14.88
N ALA A 51 39.41 20.52 14.54
CA ALA A 51 39.42 19.09 14.83
C ALA A 51 39.19 18.75 16.32
N ASN A 52 39.57 19.65 17.23
CA ASN A 52 39.48 19.46 18.67
C ASN A 52 38.44 20.36 19.36
N SER A 53 37.61 21.06 18.60
CA SER A 53 36.71 22.08 19.17
C SER A 53 35.37 22.23 18.44
N LEU A 54 34.91 21.19 17.75
CA LEU A 54 33.63 21.21 17.03
C LEU A 54 32.44 21.39 17.97
N ILE A 55 31.51 22.26 17.60
CA ILE A 55 30.27 22.47 18.34
C ILE A 55 29.08 22.22 17.42
N GLY A 56 28.16 21.34 17.83
CA GLY A 56 26.93 21.06 17.10
C GLY A 56 25.69 21.56 17.81
N LEU A 57 24.74 22.07 17.03
CA LEU A 57 23.36 22.35 17.45
C LEU A 57 22.45 21.25 16.90
N ALA A 58 21.61 20.65 17.74
CA ALA A 58 20.69 19.62 17.34
C ALA A 58 19.23 20.02 17.61
N PHE A 59 18.38 20.01 16.57
CA PHE A 59 16.94 20.22 16.71
C PHE A 59 16.17 18.89 16.59
N SER A 60 15.51 18.53 17.69
CA SER A 60 14.71 17.31 17.80
C SER A 60 13.41 17.37 16.98
N GLY A 61 12.78 16.21 16.80
CA GLY A 61 11.50 16.04 16.11
C GLY A 61 10.29 16.49 16.92
N GLY A 62 9.08 16.23 16.41
CA GLY A 62 7.81 16.60 17.07
C GLY A 62 6.90 17.53 16.26
N GLY A 63 7.05 17.54 14.93
CA GLY A 63 6.23 18.34 14.01
C GLY A 63 6.37 19.85 14.24
N ILE A 64 5.32 20.60 13.89
CA ILE A 64 5.35 22.06 13.91
C ILE A 64 5.57 22.64 15.32
N ARG A 65 5.06 21.97 16.37
CA ARG A 65 5.22 22.44 17.76
C ARG A 65 6.68 22.46 18.17
N SER A 66 7.42 21.42 17.80
CA SER A 66 8.87 21.35 18.02
C SER A 66 9.60 22.42 17.21
N ALA A 67 9.18 22.69 15.96
CA ALA A 67 9.77 23.77 15.16
C ALA A 67 9.61 25.15 15.84
N THR A 68 8.44 25.44 16.40
CA THR A 68 8.18 26.70 17.12
C THR A 68 8.95 26.79 18.44
N PHE A 69 9.06 25.69 19.20
CA PHE A 69 9.89 25.66 20.40
C PHE A 69 11.36 25.90 20.09
N ASN A 70 11.90 25.20 19.09
CA ASN A 70 13.28 25.34 18.65
C ASN A 70 13.55 26.76 18.09
N LEU A 71 12.55 27.43 17.49
CA LEU A 71 12.67 28.84 17.10
C LEU A 71 12.93 29.74 18.31
N GLY A 72 12.23 29.50 19.42
CA GLY A 72 12.45 30.23 20.67
C GLY A 72 13.87 30.02 21.22
N ILE A 73 14.39 28.78 21.15
CA ILE A 73 15.79 28.47 21.50
C ILE A 73 16.75 29.22 20.57
N LEU A 74 16.50 29.20 19.26
CA LEU A 74 17.32 29.91 18.27
C LEU A 74 17.34 31.42 18.52
N GLN A 75 16.19 32.02 18.88
CA GLN A 75 16.10 33.43 19.26
C GLN A 75 16.84 33.72 20.58
N GLY A 76 16.77 32.82 21.56
CA GLY A 76 17.53 32.93 22.81
C GLY A 76 19.04 32.91 22.57
N LEU A 77 19.52 31.96 21.77
CA LEU A 77 20.92 31.88 21.36
C LEU A 77 21.36 33.11 20.57
N ALA A 78 20.50 33.63 19.69
CA ALA A 78 20.78 34.83 18.90
C ALA A 78 20.96 36.07 19.78
N ARG A 79 20.12 36.23 20.81
CA ARG A 79 20.25 37.34 21.78
C ARG A 79 21.56 37.31 22.56
N LEU A 80 22.12 36.13 22.74
CA LEU A 80 23.41 35.92 23.42
C LEU A 80 24.61 35.97 22.46
N GLY A 81 24.40 36.18 21.15
CA GLY A 81 25.48 36.20 20.16
C GLY A 81 26.12 34.82 19.92
N LEU A 82 25.42 33.73 20.23
CA LEU A 82 25.99 32.38 20.26
C LEU A 82 25.80 31.59 18.96
N LEU A 83 24.96 32.05 18.01
CA LEU A 83 24.69 31.28 16.79
C LEU A 83 25.93 31.15 15.91
N CYS A 84 26.79 32.17 15.92
CA CYS A 84 28.05 32.15 15.19
C CYS A 84 29.03 31.05 15.64
N LYS A 85 28.82 30.44 16.82
CA LYS A 85 29.72 29.45 17.44
C LYS A 85 29.52 28.02 16.97
N PHE A 86 28.34 27.69 16.44
CA PHE A 86 28.02 26.33 16.03
C PHE A 86 28.63 26.02 14.65
N ASP A 87 29.25 24.87 14.50
CA ASP A 87 29.80 24.37 13.23
C ASP A 87 28.82 23.42 12.54
N TYR A 88 28.05 22.69 13.34
CA TYR A 88 27.09 21.71 12.85
C TYR A 88 25.66 22.07 13.23
N LEU A 89 24.74 21.78 12.30
CA LEU A 89 23.31 21.77 12.56
C LEU A 89 22.75 20.40 12.20
N SER A 90 22.36 19.63 13.21
CA SER A 90 21.67 18.35 13.06
C SER A 90 20.18 18.54 13.28
N THR A 91 19.33 17.99 12.42
CA THR A 91 17.88 18.17 12.52
C THR A 91 17.14 16.89 12.17
N VAL A 92 16.00 16.66 12.83
CA VAL A 92 15.11 15.53 12.53
C VAL A 92 13.64 15.99 12.54
N SER A 93 12.84 15.53 11.58
CA SER A 93 11.38 15.76 11.51
C SER A 93 11.00 17.24 11.74
N GLY A 94 10.33 17.57 12.85
CA GLY A 94 9.98 18.93 13.30
C GLY A 94 11.15 19.91 13.27
N GLY A 95 12.32 19.52 13.77
CA GLY A 95 13.54 20.31 13.70
C GLY A 95 14.04 20.55 12.28
N GLY A 96 13.74 19.62 11.35
CA GLY A 96 14.06 19.76 9.93
C GLY A 96 13.27 20.88 9.26
N TYR A 97 12.02 21.14 9.68
CA TYR A 97 11.27 22.30 9.22
C TYR A 97 11.96 23.60 9.61
N LEU A 98 12.39 23.73 10.86
CA LEU A 98 13.11 24.92 11.32
C LEU A 98 14.48 25.05 10.65
N GLY A 99 15.26 23.97 10.59
CA GLY A 99 16.58 23.96 9.97
C GLY A 99 16.53 24.33 8.50
N SER A 100 15.60 23.75 7.74
CA SER A 100 15.40 24.10 6.33
C SER A 100 14.88 25.53 6.16
N TRP A 101 13.99 26.01 7.02
CA TRP A 101 13.57 27.42 7.04
C TRP A 101 14.75 28.37 7.26
N LEU A 102 15.62 28.08 8.23
CA LEU A 102 16.81 28.87 8.55
C LEU A 102 17.78 28.93 7.36
N MET A 103 18.09 27.77 6.78
CA MET A 103 18.98 27.66 5.61
C MET A 103 18.39 28.34 4.37
N ALA A 104 17.09 28.18 4.14
CA ALA A 104 16.39 28.86 3.05
C ALA A 104 16.41 30.38 3.25
N TRP A 105 16.19 30.86 4.47
CA TRP A 105 16.25 32.29 4.79
C TRP A 105 17.62 32.89 4.48
N MET A 106 18.69 32.23 4.94
CA MET A 106 20.08 32.62 4.64
C MET A 106 20.34 32.64 3.14
N HIS A 107 19.94 31.59 2.43
CA HIS A 107 20.16 31.44 1.00
C HIS A 107 19.41 32.49 0.17
N HIS A 108 18.12 32.70 0.42
CA HIS A 108 17.28 33.62 -0.36
C HIS A 108 17.66 35.09 -0.15
N GLN A 109 18.00 35.47 1.09
CA GLN A 109 18.42 36.83 1.40
C GLN A 109 19.92 37.06 1.14
N LYS A 110 20.68 36.01 0.79
CA LYS A 110 22.14 36.03 0.63
C LYS A 110 22.85 36.60 1.86
N ILE A 111 22.42 36.17 3.05
CA ILE A 111 22.94 36.64 4.33
C ILE A 111 23.65 35.52 5.10
N GLY A 112 24.71 35.91 5.82
CA GLY A 112 25.43 35.03 6.75
C GLY A 112 24.77 34.94 8.13
N ILE A 113 25.28 34.04 8.98
CA ILE A 113 24.69 33.77 10.29
C ILE A 113 24.67 34.98 11.23
N LYS A 114 25.67 35.88 11.14
CA LYS A 114 25.74 37.12 11.93
C LYS A 114 24.55 38.04 11.68
N GLU A 115 24.16 38.17 10.41
CA GLU A 115 23.02 39.02 10.04
C GLU A 115 21.70 38.37 10.41
N VAL A 116 21.60 37.04 10.31
CA VAL A 116 20.43 36.30 10.82
C VAL A 116 20.29 36.43 12.33
N GLU A 117 21.40 36.34 13.06
CA GLU A 117 21.46 36.55 14.51
C GLU A 117 20.92 37.93 14.89
N ARG A 118 21.37 38.99 14.20
CA ARG A 118 20.86 40.36 14.38
C ARG A 118 19.35 40.48 14.07
N LYS A 119 18.86 39.81 13.04
CA LYS A 119 17.44 39.81 12.67
C LYS A 119 16.55 38.99 13.61
N LEU A 120 17.10 37.92 14.21
CA LEU A 120 16.42 37.09 15.22
C LEU A 120 16.35 37.78 16.58
N ALA A 121 17.34 38.62 16.89
CA ALA A 121 17.44 39.41 18.12
C ALA A 121 17.46 40.92 17.81
N PRO A 122 16.35 41.51 17.33
CA PRO A 122 16.29 42.95 17.12
C PRO A 122 16.58 43.65 18.46
N ALA A 123 17.62 44.48 18.47
CA ALA A 123 18.05 45.22 19.64
C ALA A 123 16.90 46.12 20.14
N ALA A 124 16.50 45.90 21.39
CA ALA A 124 15.48 46.64 22.14
C ALA A 124 14.06 46.63 21.55
N TYR A 125 13.11 46.22 22.39
CA TYR A 125 11.69 46.51 22.18
C TYR A 125 11.50 48.05 22.22
N VAL A 126 11.38 48.68 21.05
CA VAL A 126 10.96 50.08 20.92
C VAL A 126 9.48 50.08 20.49
N PRO A 127 8.53 50.51 21.34
CA PRO A 127 7.09 50.30 21.15
C PRO A 127 6.48 50.76 19.82
N GLN A 128 7.20 51.57 19.03
CA GLN A 128 6.69 52.18 17.80
C GLN A 128 7.35 51.69 16.49
N LYS A 129 8.36 50.80 16.53
CA LYS A 129 9.10 50.45 15.30
C LYS A 129 9.66 49.02 15.22
N VAL A 130 9.07 48.04 15.91
CA VAL A 130 9.47 46.64 15.73
C VAL A 130 8.78 46.05 14.50
N THR A 131 9.40 46.20 13.33
CA THR A 131 9.04 45.37 12.17
C THR A 131 9.66 43.99 12.37
N GLU A 132 8.88 43.04 12.89
CA GLU A 132 9.26 41.62 12.89
C GLU A 132 9.61 41.19 11.46
N ALA A 133 10.72 40.46 11.29
CA ALA A 133 11.11 39.99 9.96
C ALA A 133 9.99 39.11 9.38
N PRO A 134 9.62 39.29 8.10
CA PRO A 134 8.49 38.59 7.50
C PRO A 134 8.64 37.06 7.58
N GLU A 135 9.87 36.56 7.62
CA GLU A 135 10.20 35.15 7.76
C GLU A 135 9.86 34.59 9.15
N LEU A 136 10.06 35.39 10.22
CA LEU A 136 9.61 35.03 11.58
C LEU A 136 8.09 35.05 11.67
N ARG A 137 7.47 36.09 11.12
CA ARG A 137 6.01 36.24 11.09
C ARG A 137 5.34 35.10 10.34
N PHE A 138 5.94 34.62 9.24
CA PHE A 138 5.49 33.43 8.53
C PHE A 138 5.51 32.21 9.46
N LEU A 139 6.65 31.89 10.06
CA LEU A 139 6.78 30.70 10.91
C LEU A 139 5.84 30.75 12.13
N ARG A 140 5.60 31.95 12.69
CA ARG A 140 4.65 32.17 13.79
C ARG A 140 3.20 31.99 13.35
N ASN A 141 2.82 32.53 12.19
CA ASN A 141 1.46 32.41 11.64
C ASN A 141 1.11 30.97 11.21
N TYR A 142 2.10 30.20 10.76
CA TYR A 142 1.93 28.81 10.34
C TYR A 142 2.30 27.80 11.44
N SER A 143 2.50 28.24 12.69
CA SER A 143 2.74 27.37 13.84
C SER A 143 1.48 26.56 14.25
N ASN A 144 0.29 27.05 13.90
CA ASN A 144 -0.98 26.35 14.10
C ASN A 144 -1.35 25.54 12.86
N TYR A 145 -0.81 24.32 12.77
CA TYR A 145 -0.83 23.49 11.55
C TYR A 145 -2.21 22.94 11.14
N LEU A 146 -3.25 23.02 11.98
CA LEU A 146 -4.59 22.50 11.62
C LEU A 146 -5.68 23.57 11.45
N THR A 147 -5.49 24.78 11.99
CA THR A 147 -6.43 25.90 11.83
C THR A 147 -5.67 27.24 11.99
N PRO A 148 -5.12 27.82 10.91
CA PRO A 148 -4.41 29.10 10.97
C PRO A 148 -5.36 30.28 11.29
N ARG A 149 -6.66 30.14 10.98
CA ARG A 149 -7.71 31.08 11.37
C ARG A 149 -8.75 30.37 12.24
N THR A 150 -8.72 30.64 13.54
CA THR A 150 -9.78 30.24 14.46
C THR A 150 -11.03 31.07 14.17
N GLY A 151 -12.00 30.47 13.49
CA GLY A 151 -13.32 31.05 13.28
C GLY A 151 -14.24 30.03 12.63
N LEU A 152 -15.49 29.91 13.11
CA LEU A 152 -16.50 28.98 12.59
C LEU A 152 -16.87 29.25 11.11
N LEU A 153 -16.46 30.40 10.57
CA LEU A 153 -16.67 30.81 9.18
C LEU A 153 -15.39 30.73 8.32
N SER A 154 -14.28 30.19 8.84
CA SER A 154 -13.06 30.07 8.04
C SER A 154 -13.16 28.86 7.09
N ALA A 155 -12.75 29.06 5.83
CA ALA A 155 -12.73 27.99 4.82
C ALA A 155 -11.87 26.79 5.28
N ASP A 156 -10.81 27.05 6.05
CA ASP A 156 -9.91 26.04 6.59
C ASP A 156 -10.60 25.12 7.61
N PHE A 157 -11.47 25.68 8.48
CA PHE A 157 -12.24 24.90 9.45
C PHE A 157 -13.24 23.98 8.74
N TRP A 158 -13.95 24.49 7.74
CA TRP A 158 -14.91 23.68 6.97
C TRP A 158 -14.20 22.61 6.12
N ALA A 159 -13.03 22.90 5.57
CA ALA A 159 -12.22 21.89 4.87
C ALA A 159 -11.74 20.77 5.81
N PHE A 160 -11.31 21.12 7.02
CA PHE A 160 -10.95 20.14 8.05
C PHE A 160 -12.16 19.31 8.49
N LEU A 161 -13.28 19.96 8.81
CA LEU A 161 -14.51 19.30 9.24
C LEU A 161 -15.06 18.38 8.14
N ALA A 162 -15.09 18.84 6.90
CA ALA A 162 -15.52 18.03 5.76
C ALA A 162 -14.60 16.82 5.54
N SER A 163 -13.28 17.00 5.67
CA SER A 163 -12.31 15.90 5.55
C SER A 163 -12.47 14.88 6.68
N TYR A 164 -12.65 15.37 7.91
CA TYR A 164 -12.87 14.52 9.09
C TYR A 164 -14.18 13.76 8.99
N LEU A 165 -15.28 14.44 8.64
CA LEU A 165 -16.61 13.84 8.51
C LEU A 165 -16.64 12.83 7.36
N ARG A 166 -16.07 13.18 6.20
CA ARG A 166 -15.96 12.26 5.05
C ARG A 166 -15.21 10.98 5.43
N ASN A 167 -14.05 11.10 6.07
CA ASN A 167 -13.27 9.92 6.46
C ASN A 167 -13.98 9.11 7.54
N THR A 168 -14.60 9.76 8.51
CA THR A 168 -15.34 9.08 9.59
C THR A 168 -16.55 8.34 9.03
N LEU A 169 -17.33 8.97 8.16
CA LEU A 169 -18.47 8.33 7.50
C LEU A 169 -18.07 7.16 6.63
N LEU A 170 -17.01 7.30 5.81
CA LEU A 170 -16.52 6.19 4.99
C LEU A 170 -16.08 5.01 5.85
N ASN A 171 -15.33 5.26 6.92
CA ASN A 171 -14.90 4.21 7.85
C ASN A 171 -16.09 3.58 8.58
N LEU A 172 -17.06 4.37 9.02
CA LEU A 172 -18.25 3.89 9.72
C LEU A 172 -19.14 3.05 8.80
N ILE A 173 -19.30 3.44 7.53
CA ILE A 173 -20.05 2.67 6.53
C ILE A 173 -19.35 1.33 6.28
N ILE A 174 -18.03 1.32 6.09
CA ILE A 174 -17.28 0.07 5.88
C ILE A 174 -17.44 -0.85 7.09
N LEU A 175 -17.28 -0.32 8.31
CA LEU A 175 -17.44 -1.09 9.54
C LEU A 175 -18.87 -1.62 9.70
N LEU A 176 -19.88 -0.79 9.44
CA LEU A 176 -21.28 -1.18 9.51
C LEU A 176 -21.61 -2.29 8.51
N LEU A 177 -21.17 -2.15 7.25
CA LEU A 177 -21.38 -3.17 6.22
C LEU A 177 -20.66 -4.49 6.57
N ALA A 178 -19.47 -4.42 7.17
CA ALA A 178 -18.74 -5.60 7.62
C ALA A 178 -19.42 -6.29 8.82
N LEU A 179 -19.96 -5.52 9.76
CA LEU A 179 -20.72 -6.08 10.89
C LEU A 179 -22.05 -6.67 10.43
N LEU A 180 -22.75 -6.00 9.51
CA LEU A 180 -23.98 -6.51 8.90
C LEU A 180 -23.71 -7.79 8.10
N SER A 181 -22.63 -7.86 7.33
CA SER A 181 -22.29 -9.08 6.60
C SER A 181 -21.98 -10.23 7.54
N LEU A 182 -21.24 -10.00 8.63
CA LEU A 182 -20.97 -11.01 9.66
C LEU A 182 -22.26 -11.49 10.33
N LEU A 183 -23.17 -10.58 10.67
CA LEU A 183 -24.46 -10.91 11.30
C LEU A 183 -25.39 -11.68 10.36
N LEU A 184 -25.40 -11.32 9.07
CA LEU A 184 -26.24 -11.95 8.06
C LEU A 184 -25.65 -13.25 7.52
N LEU A 185 -24.36 -13.53 7.72
CA LEU A 185 -23.68 -14.71 7.20
C LEU A 185 -24.32 -16.03 7.66
N PRO A 186 -24.59 -16.27 8.97
CA PRO A 186 -25.30 -17.48 9.40
C PRO A 186 -26.70 -17.59 8.80
N ARG A 187 -27.41 -16.46 8.67
CA ARG A 187 -28.73 -16.43 8.05
C ARG A 187 -28.66 -16.78 6.56
N SER A 188 -27.66 -16.27 5.85
CA SER A 188 -27.44 -16.58 4.44
C SER A 188 -27.12 -18.06 4.21
N ILE A 189 -26.34 -18.68 5.11
CA ILE A 189 -26.02 -20.12 5.06
C ILE A 189 -27.29 -20.98 5.17
N VAL A 190 -28.27 -20.56 5.99
CA VAL A 190 -29.53 -21.30 6.16
C VAL A 190 -30.57 -20.98 5.08
N TYR A 191 -30.71 -19.71 4.71
CA TYR A 191 -31.70 -19.28 3.72
C TYR A 191 -31.34 -19.65 2.29
N LEU A 192 -30.04 -19.75 1.96
CA LEU A 192 -29.61 -20.07 0.60
C LEU A 192 -30.09 -21.46 0.16
N PRO A 193 -29.91 -22.56 0.94
CA PRO A 193 -30.50 -23.86 0.62
C PRO A 193 -32.02 -23.81 0.47
N LEU A 194 -32.73 -23.14 1.39
CA LEU A 194 -34.20 -23.04 1.34
C LEU A 194 -34.71 -22.30 0.10
N VAL A 195 -33.99 -21.27 -0.35
CA VAL A 195 -34.31 -20.56 -1.60
C VAL A 195 -34.02 -21.44 -2.80
N LEU A 196 -32.91 -22.19 -2.79
CA LEU A 196 -32.58 -23.15 -3.84
C LEU A 196 -33.62 -24.28 -3.93
N ASP A 197 -34.11 -24.80 -2.82
CA ASP A 197 -35.19 -25.81 -2.78
C ASP A 197 -36.48 -25.25 -3.39
N ARG A 198 -36.83 -23.98 -3.11
CA ARG A 198 -37.99 -23.32 -3.73
C ARG A 198 -37.81 -23.05 -5.22
N PHE A 199 -36.57 -22.84 -5.68
CA PHE A 199 -36.27 -22.81 -7.11
C PHE A 199 -36.41 -24.20 -7.74
N ASP A 200 -36.09 -25.27 -7.00
CA ASP A 200 -36.34 -26.64 -7.42
C ASP A 200 -37.84 -26.87 -7.67
N ASP A 201 -38.68 -26.48 -6.69
CA ASP A 201 -40.16 -26.47 -6.79
C ASP A 201 -40.68 -25.74 -8.04
N TRP A 202 -40.02 -24.65 -8.44
CA TRP A 202 -40.38 -23.88 -9.64
C TRP A 202 -39.91 -24.58 -10.93
N GLY A 203 -38.78 -25.29 -10.89
CA GLY A 203 -38.28 -26.16 -11.95
C GLY A 203 -39.21 -27.33 -12.28
N TYR A 204 -39.98 -27.84 -11.30
CA TYR A 204 -41.05 -28.81 -11.57
C TYR A 204 -42.15 -28.25 -12.49
N GLY A 205 -42.31 -26.92 -12.61
CA GLY A 205 -43.18 -26.29 -13.59
C GLY A 205 -42.73 -26.50 -15.06
N LEU A 206 -41.45 -26.81 -15.28
CA LEU A 206 -40.89 -27.24 -16.58
C LEU A 206 -40.76 -28.77 -16.70
N ALA A 207 -41.16 -29.55 -15.68
CA ALA A 207 -41.06 -31.01 -15.72
C ALA A 207 -41.89 -31.68 -16.83
N TRP A 208 -42.88 -30.98 -17.40
CA TRP A 208 -43.62 -31.45 -18.57
C TRP A 208 -42.75 -31.59 -19.84
N LEU A 209 -41.59 -30.90 -19.91
CA LEU A 209 -40.64 -31.01 -21.03
C LEU A 209 -39.63 -32.16 -20.84
N THR A 210 -39.52 -32.72 -19.64
CA THR A 210 -38.52 -33.75 -19.30
C THR A 210 -39.18 -34.88 -18.54
N ALA A 211 -39.93 -35.72 -19.26
CA ALA A 211 -40.60 -36.88 -18.69
C ALA A 211 -39.61 -37.86 -18.03
N LYS A 212 -39.46 -37.78 -16.70
CA LYS A 212 -39.19 -38.90 -15.80
C LYS A 212 -39.43 -38.48 -14.33
N THR A 213 -40.60 -38.90 -13.84
CA THR A 213 -41.05 -39.21 -12.46
C THR A 213 -40.68 -38.34 -11.25
N PRO A 214 -41.63 -38.07 -10.32
CA PRO A 214 -41.60 -36.97 -9.35
C PRO A 214 -41.15 -37.42 -7.94
N THR A 215 -40.13 -38.29 -7.84
CA THR A 215 -39.68 -38.85 -6.54
C THR A 215 -38.18 -38.79 -6.28
N GLU A 216 -37.38 -38.23 -7.19
CA GLU A 216 -35.93 -38.13 -7.04
C GLU A 216 -35.55 -36.73 -6.53
N SER A 217 -35.14 -36.64 -5.26
CA SER A 217 -34.76 -35.42 -4.52
C SER A 217 -33.43 -34.79 -4.97
N GLY A 218 -33.14 -34.74 -6.28
CA GLY A 218 -31.80 -34.48 -6.81
C GLY A 218 -31.68 -33.47 -7.97
N PHE A 219 -32.76 -32.81 -8.41
CA PHE A 219 -32.72 -31.94 -9.60
C PHE A 219 -31.90 -30.66 -9.36
N ALA A 220 -32.15 -29.90 -8.29
CA ALA A 220 -31.35 -28.72 -7.97
C ALA A 220 -29.89 -29.05 -7.68
N GLN A 221 -29.62 -30.21 -7.09
CA GLN A 221 -28.26 -30.65 -6.75
C GLN A 221 -27.47 -31.01 -8.00
N TYR A 222 -28.11 -31.66 -8.99
CA TYR A 222 -27.51 -31.91 -10.30
C TYR A 222 -27.16 -30.60 -11.01
N TRP A 223 -28.09 -29.64 -11.06
CA TRP A 223 -27.82 -28.34 -11.67
C TRP A 223 -26.82 -27.49 -10.90
N ALA A 224 -26.79 -27.60 -9.56
CA ALA A 224 -25.76 -26.98 -8.73
C ALA A 224 -24.38 -27.59 -9.03
N LEU A 225 -24.29 -28.89 -9.25
CA LEU A 225 -23.04 -29.54 -9.65
C LEU A 225 -22.58 -29.07 -11.03
N VAL A 226 -23.49 -29.00 -12.01
CA VAL A 226 -23.20 -28.49 -13.36
C VAL A 226 -22.76 -27.01 -13.31
N ALA A 227 -23.49 -26.16 -12.60
CA ALA A 227 -23.14 -24.75 -12.43
C ALA A 227 -21.82 -24.58 -11.67
N GLY A 228 -21.60 -25.39 -10.63
CA GLY A 228 -20.37 -25.44 -9.86
C GLY A 228 -19.17 -25.78 -10.73
N LEU A 229 -19.28 -26.80 -11.58
CA LEU A 229 -18.24 -27.17 -12.55
C LEU A 229 -18.00 -26.05 -13.58
N ALA A 230 -19.06 -25.41 -14.09
CA ALA A 230 -18.96 -24.33 -15.05
C ALA A 230 -18.24 -23.09 -14.47
N PHE A 231 -18.62 -22.65 -13.26
CA PHE A 231 -17.95 -21.53 -12.58
C PHE A 231 -16.51 -21.87 -12.19
N GLY A 232 -16.25 -23.13 -11.80
CA GLY A 232 -14.92 -23.63 -11.47
C GLY A 232 -14.01 -23.59 -12.70
N LEU A 233 -14.48 -24.12 -13.82
CA LEU A 233 -13.77 -24.07 -15.09
C LEU A 233 -13.49 -22.62 -15.52
N PHE A 234 -14.50 -21.75 -15.45
CA PHE A 234 -14.36 -20.33 -15.79
C PHE A 234 -13.29 -19.64 -14.92
N GLY A 235 -13.34 -19.84 -13.59
CA GLY A 235 -12.38 -19.25 -12.67
C GLY A 235 -10.95 -19.77 -12.85
N VAL A 236 -10.78 -21.09 -13.03
CA VAL A 236 -9.45 -21.71 -13.25
C VAL A 236 -8.86 -21.31 -14.60
N VAL A 237 -9.67 -21.24 -15.67
CA VAL A 237 -9.23 -20.72 -16.97
C VAL A 237 -8.82 -19.25 -16.86
N GLY A 238 -9.62 -18.43 -16.16
CA GLY A 238 -9.28 -17.03 -15.86
C GLY A 238 -7.95 -16.91 -15.12
N MET A 239 -7.70 -17.78 -14.14
CA MET A 239 -6.42 -17.87 -13.41
C MET A 239 -5.27 -18.27 -14.34
N GLY A 240 -5.45 -19.29 -15.19
CA GLY A 240 -4.45 -19.73 -16.17
C GLY A 240 -4.07 -18.62 -17.16
N LEU A 241 -5.04 -17.83 -17.63
CA LEU A 241 -4.81 -16.68 -18.49
C LEU A 241 -4.13 -15.52 -17.74
N ASN A 242 -4.47 -15.31 -16.48
CA ASN A 242 -3.85 -14.30 -15.63
C ASN A 242 -2.35 -14.58 -15.39
N LEU A 243 -1.96 -15.85 -15.25
CA LEU A 243 -0.56 -16.26 -15.04
C LEU A 243 0.39 -15.82 -16.16
N CYS A 244 -0.10 -15.47 -17.35
CA CYS A 244 0.70 -14.89 -18.42
C CYS A 244 1.34 -13.53 -18.06
N TRP A 245 0.79 -12.83 -17.06
CA TRP A 245 1.14 -11.45 -16.70
C TRP A 245 1.82 -11.33 -15.32
N VAL A 246 2.27 -12.46 -14.73
CA VAL A 246 2.95 -12.47 -13.42
C VAL A 246 4.26 -11.67 -13.46
N ASN A 247 5.03 -11.82 -14.53
CA ASN A 247 6.24 -11.01 -14.79
C ASN A 247 6.07 -10.27 -16.11
N PRO A 248 5.40 -9.11 -16.13
CA PRO A 248 5.22 -8.35 -17.36
C PRO A 248 6.58 -7.82 -17.83
N PRO A 249 6.89 -7.88 -19.14
CA PRO A 249 8.09 -7.24 -19.68
C PRO A 249 8.09 -5.74 -19.36
N LYS A 250 9.26 -5.20 -18.98
CA LYS A 250 9.43 -3.80 -18.56
C LYS A 250 8.81 -2.87 -19.61
N GLY A 251 7.80 -2.09 -19.21
CA GLY A 251 7.13 -1.09 -20.06
C GLY A 251 5.86 -1.58 -20.77
N SER A 252 5.44 -2.84 -20.61
CA SER A 252 4.17 -3.32 -21.18
C SER A 252 2.96 -2.90 -20.33
N LYS A 253 1.85 -2.52 -20.97
CA LYS A 253 0.59 -2.24 -20.30
C LYS A 253 -0.01 -3.55 -19.79
N ILE A 254 -0.25 -3.64 -18.48
CA ILE A 254 -0.90 -4.80 -17.85
C ILE A 254 -2.29 -4.98 -18.45
N CYS A 255 -2.62 -6.21 -18.89
CA CYS A 255 -3.94 -6.54 -19.41
C CYS A 255 -5.04 -6.23 -18.38
N SER A 256 -6.23 -5.81 -18.84
CA SER A 256 -7.37 -5.52 -17.96
C SER A 256 -7.78 -6.71 -17.08
N ILE A 257 -7.58 -7.95 -17.56
CA ILE A 257 -7.82 -9.20 -16.81
C ILE A 257 -6.84 -9.40 -15.64
N ALA A 258 -5.68 -8.74 -15.68
CA ALA A 258 -4.66 -8.79 -14.63
C ALA A 258 -4.77 -7.66 -13.60
N LYS A 259 -5.79 -6.80 -13.72
CA LYS A 259 -6.05 -5.76 -12.70
C LYS A 259 -6.70 -6.37 -11.45
N PRO A 260 -6.46 -5.80 -10.24
CA PRO A 260 -6.98 -6.35 -8.98
C PRO A 260 -8.50 -6.60 -8.97
N TRP A 261 -9.30 -5.67 -9.49
CA TRP A 261 -10.76 -5.82 -9.55
C TRP A 261 -11.20 -6.98 -10.46
N ALA A 262 -10.48 -7.22 -11.56
CA ALA A 262 -10.80 -8.28 -12.51
C ALA A 262 -10.45 -9.65 -11.94
N ILE A 263 -9.35 -9.75 -11.17
CA ILE A 263 -9.00 -10.95 -10.42
C ILE A 263 -10.11 -11.28 -9.41
N GLN A 264 -10.60 -10.28 -8.68
CA GLN A 264 -11.68 -10.47 -7.72
C GLN A 264 -12.98 -10.92 -8.39
N ALA A 265 -13.40 -10.24 -9.46
CA ALA A 265 -14.68 -10.49 -10.11
C ALA A 265 -14.71 -11.77 -10.97
N PHE A 266 -13.63 -12.07 -11.70
CA PHE A 266 -13.62 -13.15 -12.71
C PHE A 266 -12.89 -14.42 -12.27
N ILE A 267 -12.09 -14.35 -11.20
CA ILE A 267 -11.37 -15.52 -10.67
C ILE A 267 -11.91 -15.88 -9.30
N LEU A 268 -11.83 -14.97 -8.32
CA LEU A 268 -12.18 -15.30 -6.93
C LEU A 268 -13.68 -15.58 -6.77
N VAL A 269 -14.56 -14.68 -7.21
CA VAL A 269 -16.02 -14.86 -7.04
C VAL A 269 -16.53 -16.15 -7.69
N PRO A 270 -16.19 -16.49 -8.95
CA PRO A 270 -16.60 -17.76 -9.56
C PRO A 270 -16.02 -18.99 -8.86
N LEU A 271 -14.77 -18.95 -8.38
CA LEU A 271 -14.19 -20.07 -7.65
C LEU A 271 -14.87 -20.31 -6.29
N PHE A 272 -15.23 -19.24 -5.57
CA PHE A 272 -16.00 -19.37 -4.33
C PHE A 272 -17.40 -19.92 -4.58
N LEU A 273 -18.09 -19.41 -5.61
CA LEU A 273 -19.42 -19.90 -5.98
C LEU A 273 -19.37 -21.36 -6.45
N SER A 274 -18.33 -21.71 -7.22
CA SER A 274 -18.04 -23.08 -7.63
C SER A 274 -17.89 -24.01 -6.44
N ALA A 275 -17.05 -23.65 -5.47
CA ALA A 275 -16.82 -24.46 -4.28
C ALA A 275 -18.11 -24.68 -3.47
N ALA A 276 -18.94 -23.64 -3.30
CA ALA A 276 -20.20 -23.72 -2.57
C ALA A 276 -21.22 -24.64 -3.28
N LEU A 277 -21.43 -24.44 -4.59
CA LEU A 277 -22.39 -25.21 -5.38
C LEU A 277 -21.94 -26.67 -5.58
N PHE A 278 -20.64 -26.88 -5.80
CA PHE A 278 -20.07 -28.21 -5.96
C PHE A 278 -20.13 -29.01 -4.64
N SER A 279 -19.90 -28.35 -3.50
CA SER A 279 -20.08 -28.98 -2.17
C SER A 279 -21.54 -29.34 -1.91
N TYR A 280 -22.49 -28.46 -2.25
CA TYR A 280 -23.92 -28.72 -2.14
C TYR A 280 -24.36 -29.90 -3.02
N GLY A 281 -23.91 -29.94 -4.28
CA GLY A 281 -24.24 -31.02 -5.21
C GLY A 281 -23.63 -32.38 -4.83
N LEU A 282 -22.40 -32.39 -4.29
CA LEU A 282 -21.74 -33.63 -3.87
C LEU A 282 -22.30 -34.22 -2.57
N ASP A 283 -22.80 -33.41 -1.64
CA ASP A 283 -23.30 -33.87 -0.33
C ASP A 283 -24.34 -34.99 -0.47
N GLN A 284 -25.18 -34.94 -1.51
CA GLN A 284 -26.26 -35.91 -1.72
C GLN A 284 -25.77 -37.20 -2.38
N ILE A 285 -24.97 -37.08 -3.45
CA ILE A 285 -24.33 -38.23 -4.11
C ILE A 285 -23.51 -39.04 -3.09
N LEU A 286 -22.78 -38.35 -2.23
CA LEU A 286 -21.89 -38.97 -1.25
C LEU A 286 -22.63 -39.56 -0.04
N ARG A 287 -23.77 -39.00 0.37
CA ARG A 287 -24.56 -39.51 1.50
C ARG A 287 -25.40 -40.72 1.16
N TYR A 288 -25.89 -40.83 -0.08
CA TYR A 288 -26.84 -41.88 -0.47
C TYR A 288 -26.20 -43.02 -1.29
N ASP A 289 -25.24 -42.72 -2.18
CA ASP A 289 -24.72 -43.73 -3.12
C ASP A 289 -23.37 -44.34 -2.71
N VAL A 290 -22.65 -43.74 -1.75
CA VAL A 290 -21.28 -44.17 -1.39
C VAL A 290 -21.21 -44.74 0.03
N PRO A 291 -20.75 -45.99 0.21
CA PRO A 291 -20.49 -46.55 1.54
C PRO A 291 -19.43 -45.72 2.29
N ARG A 292 -19.62 -45.48 3.59
CA ARG A 292 -18.74 -44.62 4.40
C ARG A 292 -17.26 -45.00 4.32
N ASP A 293 -16.96 -46.29 4.16
CA ASP A 293 -15.59 -46.81 4.10
C ASP A 293 -14.81 -46.35 2.87
N TYR A 294 -15.51 -45.97 1.78
CA TYR A 294 -14.91 -45.50 0.54
C TYR A 294 -15.12 -44.00 0.29
N LEU A 295 -15.80 -43.30 1.20
CA LEU A 295 -16.16 -41.88 1.06
C LEU A 295 -14.92 -41.00 0.82
N LEU A 296 -13.86 -41.20 1.60
CA LEU A 296 -12.61 -40.46 1.46
C LEU A 296 -11.93 -40.72 0.10
N PHE A 297 -11.93 -41.97 -0.35
CA PHE A 297 -11.31 -42.33 -1.63
C PHE A 297 -12.05 -41.70 -2.81
N TRP A 298 -13.38 -41.84 -2.87
CA TRP A 298 -14.20 -41.30 -3.95
C TRP A 298 -14.16 -39.78 -4.02
N THR A 299 -14.24 -39.11 -2.88
CA THR A 299 -14.15 -37.64 -2.84
C THR A 299 -12.79 -37.15 -3.35
N MET A 300 -11.68 -37.78 -2.94
CA MET A 300 -10.35 -37.46 -3.44
C MET A 300 -10.21 -37.72 -4.95
N SER A 301 -10.72 -38.84 -5.45
CA SER A 301 -10.68 -39.17 -6.88
C SER A 301 -11.48 -38.18 -7.74
N ILE A 302 -12.67 -37.78 -7.27
CA ILE A 302 -13.52 -36.79 -7.96
C ILE A 302 -12.84 -35.41 -7.96
N GLY A 303 -12.31 -34.97 -6.82
CA GLY A 303 -11.60 -33.69 -6.73
C GLY A 303 -10.33 -33.65 -7.59
N LEU A 304 -9.55 -34.74 -7.58
CA LEU A 304 -8.36 -34.91 -8.42
C LEU A 304 -8.72 -34.83 -9.91
N GLY A 305 -9.76 -35.55 -10.33
CA GLY A 305 -10.21 -35.58 -11.72
C GLY A 305 -10.76 -34.24 -12.19
N ALA A 306 -11.70 -33.66 -11.43
CA ALA A 306 -12.34 -32.41 -11.79
C ALA A 306 -11.35 -31.24 -11.83
N TYR A 307 -10.58 -31.02 -10.75
CA TYR A 307 -9.64 -29.90 -10.68
C TYR A 307 -8.45 -30.08 -11.64
N GLY A 308 -7.97 -31.31 -11.80
CA GLY A 308 -6.95 -31.64 -12.81
C GLY A 308 -7.42 -31.33 -14.23
N SER A 309 -8.66 -31.71 -14.58
CA SER A 309 -9.24 -31.42 -15.89
C SER A 309 -9.37 -29.91 -16.17
N PHE A 310 -9.75 -29.12 -15.16
CA PHE A 310 -9.83 -27.66 -15.30
C PHE A 310 -8.47 -27.04 -15.60
N TRP A 311 -7.40 -27.52 -14.95
CA TRP A 311 -6.06 -27.02 -15.20
C TRP A 311 -5.48 -27.45 -16.54
N ILE A 312 -5.85 -28.64 -17.05
CA ILE A 312 -5.53 -29.04 -18.43
C ILE A 312 -6.16 -28.05 -19.41
N ILE A 313 -7.46 -27.78 -19.26
CA ILE A 313 -8.18 -26.82 -20.12
C ILE A 313 -7.59 -25.41 -19.99
N ALA A 314 -7.25 -24.97 -18.78
CA ALA A 314 -6.62 -23.67 -18.55
C ALA A 314 -5.23 -23.57 -19.20
N CYS A 315 -4.44 -24.64 -19.18
CA CYS A 315 -3.14 -24.69 -19.87
C CYS A 315 -3.30 -24.63 -21.39
N VAL A 316 -4.30 -25.32 -21.95
CA VAL A 316 -4.63 -25.27 -23.39
C VAL A 316 -5.11 -23.86 -23.76
N ALA A 317 -6.04 -23.28 -23.00
CA ALA A 317 -6.52 -21.92 -23.22
C ALA A 317 -5.39 -20.89 -23.15
N ARG A 318 -4.45 -21.06 -22.21
CA ARG A 318 -3.25 -20.22 -22.09
C ARG A 318 -2.32 -20.37 -23.30
N TRP A 319 -2.12 -21.58 -23.78
CA TRP A 319 -1.32 -21.85 -24.98
C TRP A 319 -1.96 -21.24 -26.23
N LEU A 320 -3.27 -21.41 -26.43
CA LEU A 320 -4.02 -20.79 -27.53
C LEU A 320 -3.99 -19.26 -27.44
N ALA A 321 -4.18 -18.69 -26.25
CA ALA A 321 -4.14 -17.25 -26.06
C ALA A 321 -2.76 -16.66 -26.40
N ARG A 322 -1.66 -17.38 -26.12
CA ARG A 322 -0.31 -16.98 -26.53
C ARG A 322 -0.13 -17.00 -28.05
N LEU A 323 -0.71 -17.99 -28.74
CA LEU A 323 -0.59 -18.11 -30.19
C LEU A 323 -1.43 -17.08 -30.94
N LEU A 324 -2.66 -16.84 -30.50
CA LEU A 324 -3.66 -16.10 -31.27
C LEU A 324 -3.82 -14.64 -30.85
N VAL A 325 -3.65 -14.33 -29.55
CA VAL A 325 -4.10 -13.04 -28.99
C VAL A 325 -2.95 -12.26 -28.33
N TRP A 326 -2.05 -12.95 -27.62
CA TRP A 326 -1.00 -12.34 -26.79
C TRP A 326 0.39 -12.98 -26.97
N PRO A 327 1.05 -12.80 -28.13
CA PRO A 327 2.33 -13.44 -28.45
C PRO A 327 3.49 -13.05 -27.51
N SER A 328 3.44 -11.85 -26.93
CA SER A 328 4.50 -11.29 -26.09
C SER A 328 4.44 -11.75 -24.62
N CYS A 329 3.47 -12.60 -24.23
CA CYS A 329 3.20 -12.95 -22.83
C CYS A 329 3.93 -14.22 -22.34
N ASN A 330 5.20 -14.06 -21.96
CA ASN A 330 6.06 -15.15 -21.46
C ASN A 330 6.35 -15.14 -19.94
N GLY A 331 5.66 -14.31 -19.16
CA GLY A 331 6.04 -14.04 -17.77
C GLY A 331 5.68 -15.07 -16.69
N GLY A 332 5.04 -16.19 -17.03
CA GLY A 332 4.49 -17.13 -16.03
C GLY A 332 5.11 -18.53 -16.05
N PRO A 333 4.95 -19.32 -14.98
CA PRO A 333 5.52 -20.66 -14.83
C PRO A 333 5.08 -21.61 -15.96
N ALA A 334 5.92 -22.59 -16.28
CA ALA A 334 5.67 -23.56 -17.34
C ALA A 334 4.54 -24.54 -16.96
N ALA A 335 3.80 -25.04 -17.95
CA ALA A 335 2.66 -25.94 -17.74
C ALA A 335 3.05 -27.24 -16.99
N TRP A 336 4.27 -27.75 -17.20
CA TRP A 336 4.79 -28.93 -16.51
C TRP A 336 5.03 -28.73 -15.00
N VAL A 337 5.08 -27.48 -14.52
CA VAL A 337 5.11 -27.15 -13.08
C VAL A 337 3.68 -27.00 -12.53
N ILE A 338 2.77 -26.46 -13.34
CA ILE A 338 1.39 -26.15 -12.94
C ILE A 338 0.54 -27.42 -12.82
N LEU A 339 0.66 -28.35 -13.77
CA LEU A 339 -0.19 -29.55 -13.78
C LEU A 339 0.07 -30.47 -12.57
N PRO A 340 1.32 -30.86 -12.24
CA PRO A 340 1.55 -31.72 -11.06
C PRO A 340 1.09 -31.07 -9.76
N THR A 341 1.29 -29.76 -9.61
CA THR A 341 0.88 -29.02 -8.42
C THR A 341 -0.65 -28.90 -8.31
N SER A 342 -1.36 -28.76 -9.43
CA SER A 342 -2.82 -28.74 -9.42
C SER A 342 -3.42 -30.10 -9.07
N PHE A 343 -2.92 -31.21 -9.62
CA PHE A 343 -3.37 -32.56 -9.25
C PHE A 343 -3.15 -32.82 -7.75
N LEU A 344 -1.98 -32.49 -7.21
CA LEU A 344 -1.70 -32.62 -5.78
C LEU A 344 -2.63 -31.74 -4.92
N ALA A 345 -2.89 -30.50 -5.33
CA ALA A 345 -3.79 -29.60 -4.62
C ALA A 345 -5.26 -30.11 -4.63
N GLY A 346 -5.72 -30.66 -5.75
CA GLY A 346 -7.05 -31.26 -5.88
C GLY A 346 -7.26 -32.45 -4.94
N ALA A 347 -6.24 -33.32 -4.79
CA ALA A 347 -6.28 -34.43 -3.83
C ALA A 347 -6.25 -33.95 -2.37
N SER A 348 -5.51 -32.88 -2.08
CA SER A 348 -5.28 -32.36 -0.72
C SER A 348 -6.49 -31.59 -0.18
N ALA A 349 -7.13 -30.76 -1.01
CA ALA A 349 -8.24 -29.89 -0.60
C ALA A 349 -9.45 -30.69 -0.09
N VAL A 350 -9.67 -31.88 -0.66
CA VAL A 350 -10.78 -32.76 -0.31
C VAL A 350 -10.53 -33.54 0.99
N SER A 351 -9.26 -33.83 1.30
CA SER A 351 -8.87 -34.52 2.54
C SER A 351 -9.18 -33.71 3.81
N CYS A 352 -9.25 -32.38 3.71
CA CYS A 352 -9.55 -31.50 4.84
C CYS A 352 -11.04 -31.49 5.20
N PHE A 353 -11.92 -31.63 4.22
CA PHE A 353 -13.38 -31.60 4.40
C PHE A 353 -13.91 -32.87 5.11
N CYS A 354 -13.30 -34.03 4.84
CA CYS A 354 -13.67 -35.31 5.47
C CYS A 354 -13.19 -35.45 6.91
N ARG A 355 -12.26 -34.61 7.39
CA ARG A 355 -11.73 -34.71 8.77
C ARG A 355 -12.52 -33.90 9.80
N THR A 356 -13.54 -33.17 9.33
CA THR A 356 -14.40 -32.26 10.12
C THR A 356 -15.85 -32.73 10.26
N GLN A 357 -16.21 -33.89 9.69
CA GLN A 357 -17.41 -34.66 10.05
C GLN A 357 -16.99 -35.89 10.85
#